data_AF-A0A973AVK8-F1
#
_entry.id   AF-A0A973AVK8-F1
#
_cell.length_a   1.000
_cell.length_b   1.000
_cell.length_c   1.000
_cell.angle_alpha   90.00
_cell.angle_beta   90.00
_cell.angle_gamma   90.00
#
_symmetry.space_group_name_H-M   'P 1'
#
loop_
_entity.id
_entity.type
_entity.pdbx_description
1 polymer ?
#
loop_
_entity_poly.entity_id
_entity_poly.type
_entity_poly.pdbx_seq_one_letter_code
_entity_poly.pdbx_strand_id
1 'polypeptide(L)'
;MSFSRDGITPGGVPPRTAMCLIPDESALAPLARRLVAALPARAFVALEGDLGAGKTTFVKALAAAVGIDEAEVVSPTFGLIHVHPVPPRAGGPTSVVHADLYRLADAGDLEEIGWEDATAGPCWIFVEWPQRIATALPADRLDIAIQIDSETGRTFRFTPHGDFVLTGFE
;
A
#
# COMPACT_ATOMS: atom_id res chain seq x y z
N MET A 1 22.29 29.34 -3.65
CA MET A 1 20.91 28.86 -3.58
C MET A 1 20.79 28.03 -2.31
N SER A 2 19.97 28.49 -1.38
CA SER A 2 19.97 28.04 0.02
C SER A 2 19.13 26.77 0.17
N PHE A 3 19.69 25.76 0.84
CA PHE A 3 18.94 24.58 1.28
C PHE A 3 18.35 24.88 2.67
N SER A 4 17.03 24.86 2.79
CA SER A 4 16.36 24.84 4.11
C SER A 4 16.46 23.43 4.66
N ARG A 5 16.95 23.30 5.89
CA ARG A 5 16.94 22.06 6.66
C ARG A 5 15.88 22.22 7.75
N ASP A 6 14.72 21.62 7.54
CA ASP A 6 13.74 21.45 8.60
C ASP A 6 13.60 19.96 8.95
N GLY A 7 13.77 19.66 10.24
CA GLY A 7 13.24 18.45 10.89
C GLY A 7 14.15 17.22 10.92
N ILE A 8 15.25 17.24 11.69
CA ILE A 8 15.94 16.01 12.12
C ILE A 8 15.44 15.65 13.53
N THR A 9 14.73 14.52 13.67
CA THR A 9 14.56 13.83 14.95
C THR A 9 15.83 13.03 15.29
N PRO A 10 16.30 13.01 16.55
CA PRO A 10 17.57 12.37 16.89
C PRO A 10 17.38 10.86 17.01
N GLY A 11 17.91 10.09 16.04
CA GLY A 11 18.08 8.63 16.14
C GLY A 11 17.51 7.78 15.01
N GLY A 12 16.76 8.34 14.07
CA GLY A 12 16.22 7.60 12.92
C GLY A 12 17.19 7.60 11.74
N VAL A 13 17.58 6.42 11.24
CA VAL A 13 18.13 6.31 9.88
C VAL A 13 17.05 6.90 8.94
N PRO A 14 17.36 7.89 8.09
CA PRO A 14 16.35 8.44 7.18
C PRO A 14 15.78 7.28 6.35
N PRO A 15 14.46 7.23 6.15
CA PRO A 15 13.85 6.12 5.42
C PRO A 15 14.48 6.03 4.03
N ARG A 16 14.93 4.83 3.66
CA ARG A 16 15.47 4.59 2.32
C ARG A 16 14.34 4.69 1.32
N THR A 17 14.16 5.88 0.74
CA THR A 17 13.18 6.09 -0.31
C THR A 17 13.69 5.47 -1.62
N ALA A 18 12.92 4.55 -2.19
CA ALA A 18 13.16 4.02 -3.52
C ALA A 18 12.18 4.65 -4.53
N MET A 19 12.61 4.79 -5.78
CA MET A 19 11.77 5.29 -6.88
C MET A 19 11.79 4.31 -8.04
N CYS A 20 10.62 4.09 -8.65
CA CYS A 20 10.46 3.22 -9.81
C CYS A 20 9.65 3.95 -10.89
N LEU A 21 10.18 3.97 -12.11
CA LEU A 21 9.47 4.46 -13.28
C LEU A 21 8.63 3.33 -13.87
N ILE A 22 7.34 3.58 -14.06
CA ILE A 22 6.36 2.67 -14.66
C ILE A 22 5.93 3.30 -15.98
N PRO A 23 6.50 2.88 -17.13
CA PRO A 23 6.20 3.50 -18.42
C PRO A 23 4.74 3.26 -18.87
N ASP A 24 4.18 2.11 -18.46
CA ASP A 24 2.82 1.67 -18.75
C ASP A 24 2.39 0.56 -17.77
N GLU A 25 1.13 0.13 -17.88
CA GLU A 25 0.50 -0.87 -17.00
C GLU A 25 1.21 -2.24 -17.02
N SER A 26 1.91 -2.59 -18.10
CA SER A 26 2.61 -3.88 -18.20
C SER A 26 3.77 -4.01 -17.20
N ALA A 27 4.30 -2.89 -16.73
CA ALA A 27 5.35 -2.85 -15.71
C ALA A 27 4.81 -3.04 -14.27
N LEU A 28 3.50 -3.02 -14.05
CA LEU A 28 2.91 -3.24 -12.72
C LEU A 28 3.04 -4.69 -12.25
N ALA A 29 2.76 -5.67 -13.11
CA ALA A 29 2.84 -7.08 -12.75
C ALA A 29 4.24 -7.54 -12.26
N PRO A 30 5.37 -7.20 -12.91
CA PRO A 30 6.69 -7.53 -12.39
C PRO A 30 7.01 -6.75 -11.10
N LEU A 31 6.63 -5.47 -11.00
CA LEU A 31 6.80 -4.70 -9.77
C LEU A 31 6.04 -5.32 -8.59
N ALA A 32 4.78 -5.68 -8.80
CA ALA A 32 3.92 -6.30 -7.81
C ALA A 32 4.52 -7.62 -7.30
N ARG A 33 4.96 -8.52 -8.21
CA ARG A 33 5.64 -9.77 -7.86
C ARG A 33 6.88 -9.56 -7.00
N ARG A 34 7.68 -8.53 -7.30
CA ARG A 34 8.87 -8.18 -6.52
C ARG A 34 8.48 -7.65 -5.14
N LEU A 35 7.48 -6.77 -5.07
CA LEU A 35 7.03 -6.20 -3.81
C LEU A 35 6.46 -7.28 -2.88
N VAL A 36 5.51 -8.10 -3.35
CA VAL A 36 4.91 -9.16 -2.51
C VAL A 36 5.92 -10.20 -2.03
N ALA A 37 6.99 -10.46 -2.78
CA ALA A 37 8.07 -11.34 -2.35
C ALA A 37 8.95 -10.72 -1.24
N ALA A 38 8.97 -9.39 -1.15
CA ALA A 38 9.75 -8.63 -0.18
C ALA A 38 8.95 -8.22 1.07
N LEU A 39 7.61 -8.35 1.03
CA LEU A 39 6.75 -8.01 2.16
C LEU A 39 6.90 -9.02 3.32
N PRO A 40 6.91 -8.55 4.58
CA PRO A 40 6.80 -9.42 5.74
C PRO A 40 5.43 -10.11 5.81
N ALA A 41 5.28 -11.14 6.65
CA ALA A 41 4.02 -11.89 6.78
C ALA A 41 2.79 -11.02 7.12
N ARG A 42 2.99 -9.93 7.86
CA ARG A 42 2.01 -8.87 8.10
C ARG A 42 2.60 -7.56 7.61
N ALA A 43 1.88 -6.87 6.73
CA ALA A 43 2.34 -5.61 6.16
C ALA A 43 1.19 -4.61 6.05
N PHE A 44 1.48 -3.35 6.38
CA PHE A 44 0.59 -2.23 6.08
C PHE A 44 1.23 -1.38 4.99
N VAL A 45 0.49 -1.15 3.91
CA VAL A 45 0.94 -0.40 2.75
C VAL A 45 -0.09 0.69 2.43
N ALA A 46 0.34 1.93 2.54
CA ALA A 46 -0.44 3.13 2.29
C ALA A 46 -0.23 3.59 0.85
N LEU A 47 -1.31 3.77 0.09
CA LEU A 47 -1.30 4.16 -1.33
C LEU A 47 -1.83 5.58 -1.49
N GLU A 48 -0.94 6.47 -1.88
CA GLU A 48 -1.23 7.88 -2.13
C GLU A 48 -1.08 8.21 -3.62
N GLY A 49 -1.88 9.15 -4.10
CA GLY A 49 -1.86 9.62 -5.48
C GLY A 49 -3.21 10.16 -5.89
N ASP A 50 -3.22 10.98 -6.93
CA ASP A 50 -4.44 11.63 -7.42
C ASP A 50 -5.50 10.62 -7.91
N LEU A 51 -6.71 11.12 -8.13
CA LEU A 51 -7.77 10.33 -8.76
C LEU A 51 -7.29 9.88 -10.16
N GLY A 52 -7.41 8.58 -10.45
CA GLY A 52 -6.90 8.02 -11.72
C GLY A 52 -5.39 7.73 -11.75
N ALA A 53 -4.65 7.93 -10.65
CA ALA A 53 -3.22 7.60 -10.59
C ALA A 53 -2.93 6.10 -10.77
N GLY A 54 -3.91 5.22 -10.54
CA GLY A 54 -3.79 3.77 -10.69
C GLY A 54 -3.59 3.00 -9.38
N LYS A 55 -3.99 3.59 -8.24
CA LYS A 55 -3.94 2.95 -6.91
C LYS A 55 -4.64 1.59 -6.90
N THR A 56 -5.93 1.53 -7.24
CA THR A 56 -6.67 0.26 -7.35
C THR A 56 -6.06 -0.71 -8.37
N THR A 57 -5.58 -0.22 -9.51
CA THR A 57 -4.89 -1.04 -10.52
C THR A 57 -3.65 -1.70 -9.94
N PHE A 58 -2.90 -0.99 -9.10
CA PHE A 58 -1.74 -1.57 -8.43
C PHE A 58 -2.14 -2.60 -7.36
N VAL A 59 -3.21 -2.36 -6.59
CA VAL A 59 -3.73 -3.36 -5.63
C VAL A 59 -4.14 -4.65 -6.34
N LYS A 60 -4.80 -4.56 -7.49
CA LYS A 60 -5.11 -5.72 -8.34
C LYS A 60 -3.86 -6.50 -8.71
N ALA A 61 -2.82 -5.82 -9.20
CA ALA A 61 -1.56 -6.47 -9.55
C ALA A 61 -0.89 -7.16 -8.33
N LEU A 62 -0.98 -6.57 -7.14
CA LEU A 62 -0.47 -7.17 -5.90
C LEU A 62 -1.25 -8.42 -5.50
N ALA A 63 -2.58 -8.37 -5.58
CA ALA A 63 -3.45 -9.51 -5.28
C ALA A 63 -3.23 -10.66 -6.29
N ALA A 64 -3.13 -10.34 -7.58
CA ALA A 64 -2.79 -11.29 -8.65
C ALA A 64 -1.47 -12.01 -8.39
N ALA A 65 -0.46 -11.27 -7.91
CA ALA A 65 0.86 -11.82 -7.61
C ALA A 65 0.86 -12.86 -6.48
N VAL A 66 -0.22 -12.96 -5.71
CA VAL A 66 -0.44 -14.01 -4.69
C VAL A 66 -1.56 -14.99 -5.03
N GLY A 67 -2.07 -14.96 -6.27
CA GLY A 67 -3.04 -15.93 -6.77
C GLY A 67 -4.51 -15.60 -6.48
N ILE A 68 -4.82 -14.35 -6.15
CA ILE A 68 -6.20 -13.84 -6.13
C ILE A 68 -6.58 -13.41 -7.56
N ASP A 69 -7.79 -13.71 -8.00
CA ASP A 69 -8.28 -13.26 -9.31
C ASP A 69 -8.44 -11.73 -9.34
N GLU A 70 -7.80 -11.06 -10.30
CA GLU A 70 -7.89 -9.61 -10.49
C GLU A 70 -9.32 -9.12 -10.71
N ALA A 71 -10.19 -9.98 -11.27
CA ALA A 71 -11.59 -9.67 -11.49
C ALA A 71 -12.38 -9.54 -10.18
N GLU A 72 -11.92 -10.17 -9.09
CA GLU A 72 -12.55 -10.08 -7.77
C GLU A 72 -12.10 -8.83 -7.00
N VAL A 73 -10.97 -8.24 -7.35
CA VAL A 73 -10.38 -7.10 -6.65
C VAL A 73 -10.87 -5.81 -7.28
N VAL A 74 -11.99 -5.28 -6.81
CA VAL A 74 -12.53 -3.98 -7.24
C VAL A 74 -12.39 -2.95 -6.12
N SER A 75 -12.31 -1.65 -6.46
CA SER A 75 -12.34 -0.58 -5.43
C SER A 75 -13.58 -0.78 -4.55
N PRO A 76 -13.42 -0.89 -3.22
CA PRO A 76 -14.53 -1.04 -2.29
C PRO A 76 -15.26 0.30 -2.11
N THR A 77 -15.76 0.90 -3.19
CA THR A 77 -16.31 2.26 -3.18
C THR A 77 -17.53 2.43 -2.26
N PHE A 78 -18.22 1.33 -1.91
CA PHE A 78 -19.36 1.30 -0.99
C PHE A 78 -19.08 0.56 0.32
N GLY A 79 -18.34 -0.55 0.28
CA GLY A 79 -17.99 -1.33 1.48
C GLY A 79 -16.77 -0.80 2.23
N LEU A 80 -16.00 0.11 1.61
CA LEU A 80 -14.72 0.70 2.07
C LEU A 80 -13.60 -0.31 2.33
N ILE A 81 -13.91 -1.58 2.62
CA ILE A 81 -12.97 -2.69 2.85
C ILE A 81 -13.46 -3.93 2.10
N HIS A 82 -12.55 -4.62 1.41
CA HIS A 82 -12.70 -6.00 0.95
C HIS A 82 -11.59 -6.88 1.52
N VAL A 83 -11.94 -8.11 1.91
CA VAL A 83 -10.99 -9.10 2.42
C VAL A 83 -10.95 -10.29 1.46
N HIS A 84 -9.78 -10.56 0.91
CA HIS A 84 -9.54 -11.65 -0.03
C HIS A 84 -8.67 -12.71 0.64
N PRO A 85 -9.13 -13.97 0.75
CA PRO A 85 -8.30 -15.07 1.23
C PRO A 85 -7.10 -15.29 0.31
N VAL A 86 -5.93 -15.54 0.90
CA VAL A 86 -4.72 -15.86 0.15
C VAL A 86 -4.47 -17.37 0.23
N PRO A 87 -4.17 -18.06 -0.89
CA PRO A 87 -3.76 -19.46 -0.86
C PRO A 87 -2.60 -19.69 0.12
N PRO A 88 -2.59 -20.81 0.89
CA PRO A 88 -1.57 -21.05 1.90
C PRO A 88 -0.14 -20.91 1.37
N ARG A 89 0.67 -20.07 2.03
CA ARG A 89 2.07 -19.82 1.71
C ARG A 89 2.91 -19.81 2.98
N ALA A 90 4.02 -20.55 2.98
CA ALA A 90 4.91 -20.60 4.12
C ALA A 90 5.45 -19.19 4.45
N GLY A 91 5.18 -18.71 5.66
CA GLY A 91 5.59 -17.38 6.12
C GLY A 91 4.88 -16.20 5.43
N GLY A 92 3.79 -16.43 4.69
CA GLY A 92 3.01 -15.39 4.02
C GLY A 92 1.76 -14.97 4.81
N PRO A 93 0.98 -14.00 4.30
CA PRO A 93 -0.29 -13.61 4.89
C PRO A 93 -1.35 -14.69 4.68
N THR A 94 -2.41 -14.64 5.48
CA THR A 94 -3.64 -15.43 5.27
C THR A 94 -4.68 -14.71 4.42
N SER A 95 -4.58 -13.39 4.32
CA SER A 95 -5.50 -12.56 3.54
C SER A 95 -4.85 -11.28 3.03
N VAL A 96 -5.44 -10.74 1.96
CA VAL A 96 -5.24 -9.36 1.50
C VAL A 96 -6.47 -8.56 1.90
N VAL A 97 -6.26 -7.46 2.60
CA VAL A 97 -7.27 -6.46 2.95
C VAL A 97 -7.06 -5.27 2.03
N HIS A 98 -8.03 -4.97 1.18
CA HIS A 98 -8.04 -3.78 0.34
C HIS A 98 -9.04 -2.78 0.91
N ALA A 99 -8.55 -1.63 1.36
CA ALA A 99 -9.39 -0.55 1.83
C ALA A 99 -9.27 0.68 0.92
N ASP A 100 -10.38 1.26 0.52
CA ASP A 100 -10.43 2.55 -0.19
C ASP A 100 -11.18 3.54 0.68
N LEU A 101 -10.41 4.41 1.35
CA LEU A 101 -10.94 5.29 2.39
C LEU A 101 -11.37 6.64 1.85
N TYR A 102 -11.42 6.86 0.53
CA TYR A 102 -11.70 8.16 -0.08
C TYR A 102 -12.92 8.88 0.52
N ARG A 103 -13.94 8.11 0.93
CA ARG A 103 -15.22 8.59 1.48
C ARG A 103 -15.32 8.52 3.01
N LEU A 104 -14.35 7.92 3.70
CA LEU A 104 -14.31 7.90 5.16
C LEU A 104 -14.14 9.35 5.67
N ALA A 105 -14.85 9.74 6.73
CA ALA A 105 -14.72 11.10 7.24
C ALA A 105 -13.36 11.25 7.93
N ASP A 106 -13.09 10.37 8.89
CA ASP A 106 -11.82 10.30 9.62
C ASP A 106 -11.58 8.92 10.27
N ALA A 107 -10.50 8.80 11.04
CA ALA A 107 -10.11 7.55 11.71
C ALA A 107 -11.12 7.02 12.74
N GLY A 108 -12.02 7.86 13.28
CA GLY A 108 -13.04 7.46 14.23
C GLY A 108 -14.07 6.50 13.63
N ASP A 109 -14.28 6.57 12.32
CA ASP A 109 -15.26 5.75 11.60
C ASP A 109 -14.72 4.35 11.22
N LEU A 110 -13.46 4.04 11.56
CA LEU A 110 -12.84 2.75 11.23
C LEU A 110 -13.57 1.55 11.87
N GLU A 111 -14.10 1.73 13.08
CA GLU A 111 -14.86 0.69 13.78
C GLU A 111 -16.14 0.34 13.00
N GLU A 112 -16.84 1.35 12.48
CA GLU A 112 -18.12 1.18 11.77
C GLU A 112 -17.97 0.39 10.46
N ILE A 113 -16.80 0.44 9.85
CA ILE A 113 -16.49 -0.29 8.61
C ILE A 113 -15.90 -1.69 8.86
N GLY A 114 -15.82 -2.13 10.12
CA GLY A 114 -15.31 -3.46 10.48
C GLY A 114 -13.80 -3.61 10.36
N TRP A 115 -13.04 -2.52 10.56
CA TRP A 115 -11.59 -2.50 10.39
C TRP A 115 -10.84 -3.52 11.27
N GLU A 116 -11.24 -3.66 12.53
CA GLU A 116 -10.58 -4.55 13.50
C GLU A 116 -10.68 -6.01 13.08
N ASP A 117 -11.88 -6.46 12.69
CA ASP A 117 -12.13 -7.81 12.21
C ASP A 117 -11.41 -8.08 10.89
N ALA A 118 -11.46 -7.13 9.95
CA ALA A 118 -10.82 -7.27 8.65
C ALA A 118 -9.30 -7.39 8.73
N THR A 119 -8.67 -6.67 9.68
CA THR A 119 -7.22 -6.63 9.87
C THR A 119 -6.71 -7.55 10.98
N ALA A 120 -7.58 -8.44 11.47
CA ALA A 120 -7.24 -9.46 12.45
C ALA A 120 -6.26 -10.48 11.84
N GLY A 121 -5.20 -10.81 12.58
CA GLY A 121 -4.23 -11.83 12.18
C GLY A 121 -3.17 -11.39 11.15
N PRO A 122 -2.47 -12.34 10.53
CA PRO A 122 -1.40 -12.07 9.57
C PRO A 122 -2.00 -11.74 8.20
N CYS A 123 -2.09 -10.45 7.87
CA CYS A 123 -2.63 -9.98 6.60
C CYS A 123 -1.74 -8.93 5.95
N TRP A 124 -1.91 -8.74 4.64
CA TRP A 124 -1.42 -7.56 3.95
C TRP A 124 -2.56 -6.57 3.77
N ILE A 125 -2.34 -5.35 4.24
CA ILE A 125 -3.33 -4.29 4.28
C ILE A 125 -2.91 -3.24 3.26
N PHE A 126 -3.69 -3.07 2.20
CA PHE A 126 -3.51 -2.06 1.16
C PHE A 126 -4.57 -0.98 1.34
N VAL A 127 -4.13 0.23 1.74
CA VAL A 127 -5.04 1.35 2.01
C VAL A 127 -4.87 2.42 0.95
N GLU A 128 -5.89 2.63 0.12
CA GLU A 128 -5.99 3.83 -0.69
C GLU A 128 -6.53 4.99 0.16
N TRP A 129 -6.00 6.18 -0.10
CA TRP A 129 -6.36 7.40 0.63
C TRP A 129 -6.06 7.36 2.14
N PRO A 130 -4.81 7.04 2.54
CA PRO A 130 -4.43 6.89 3.94
C PRO A 130 -4.54 8.18 4.77
N GLN A 131 -4.57 9.34 4.12
CA GLN A 131 -4.70 10.65 4.77
C GLN A 131 -5.98 10.77 5.60
N ARG A 132 -7.04 10.02 5.22
CA ARG A 132 -8.30 9.94 5.97
C ARG A 132 -8.13 9.35 7.36
N ILE A 133 -7.08 8.56 7.56
CA ILE A 133 -6.76 7.91 8.82
C ILE A 133 -5.36 8.27 9.31
N ALA A 134 -4.86 9.47 8.97
CA ALA A 134 -3.48 9.87 9.26
C ALA A 134 -3.08 9.70 10.74
N THR A 135 -4.03 9.88 11.67
CA THR A 135 -3.83 9.70 13.12
C THR A 135 -3.83 8.24 13.59
N ALA A 136 -4.31 7.32 12.76
CA ALA A 136 -4.40 5.88 13.03
C ALA A 136 -3.44 5.04 12.17
N LEU A 137 -2.62 5.66 11.32
CA LEU A 137 -1.59 4.95 10.56
C LEU A 137 -0.58 4.29 11.51
N PRO A 138 -0.23 3.00 11.30
CA PRO A 138 0.77 2.35 12.11
C PRO A 138 2.16 2.97 11.91
N ALA A 139 3.00 2.88 12.95
CA ALA A 139 4.38 3.36 12.89
C ALA A 139 5.20 2.59 11.84
N ASP A 140 5.02 1.25 11.79
CA ASP A 140 5.66 0.37 10.84
C ASP A 140 4.76 0.17 9.62
N ARG A 141 5.13 0.80 8.50
CA ARG A 141 4.38 0.72 7.25
C ARG A 141 5.23 1.07 6.05
N LEU A 142 4.70 0.83 4.86
CA LEU A 142 5.24 1.30 3.60
C LEU A 142 4.30 2.32 2.97
N ASP A 143 4.78 3.54 2.77
CA ASP A 143 4.04 4.55 2.03
C ASP A 143 4.46 4.48 0.55
N ILE A 144 3.50 4.35 -0.34
CA ILE A 144 3.68 4.31 -1.80
C ILE A 144 2.93 5.49 -2.40
N ALA A 145 3.68 6.49 -2.87
CA ALA A 145 3.13 7.60 -3.62
C ALA A 145 3.22 7.34 -5.13
N ILE A 146 2.09 7.47 -5.83
CA ILE A 146 1.96 7.27 -7.27
C ILE A 146 1.73 8.62 -7.94
N GLN A 147 2.71 9.06 -8.73
CA GLN A 147 2.64 10.29 -9.52
C GLN A 147 2.27 9.98 -10.97
N ILE A 148 1.40 10.79 -11.56
CA ILE A 148 1.07 10.75 -12.99
C ILE A 148 2.11 11.58 -13.75
N ASP A 149 2.88 10.94 -14.64
CA ASP A 149 3.90 11.62 -15.45
C ASP A 149 3.43 11.87 -16.89
N SER A 150 2.59 10.98 -17.43
CA SER A 150 1.99 11.08 -18.76
C SER A 150 0.68 10.28 -18.83
N GLU A 151 0.12 10.10 -20.03
CA GLU A 151 -1.09 9.29 -20.24
C GLU A 151 -0.94 7.87 -19.64
N THR A 152 0.16 7.19 -19.98
CA THR A 152 0.46 5.83 -19.52
C THR A 152 1.52 5.78 -18.40
N GLY A 153 2.38 6.79 -18.31
CA GLY A 153 3.55 6.78 -17.44
C GLY A 153 3.26 7.22 -16.02
N ARG A 154 3.82 6.50 -15.05
CA ARG A 154 3.74 6.79 -13.61
C ARG A 154 5.11 6.70 -12.95
N THR A 155 5.28 7.42 -11.85
CA THR A 155 6.43 7.25 -10.94
C THR A 155 5.92 6.79 -9.59
N PHE A 156 6.46 5.68 -9.12
CA PHE A 156 6.16 5.13 -7.79
C PHE A 156 7.31 5.47 -6.85
N ARG A 157 6.98 6.04 -5.69
CA ARG A 157 7.92 6.33 -4.60
C ARG A 157 7.56 5.47 -3.40
N PHE A 158 8.51 4.68 -2.93
CA PHE A 158 8.37 3.77 -1.80
C PHE A 158 9.12 4.35 -0.61
N THR A 159 8.43 4.56 0.51
CA THR A 159 9.00 5.11 1.74
C THR A 159 8.65 4.20 2.91
N PRO A 160 9.58 3.37 3.40
CA PRO A 160 9.35 2.59 4.61
C PRO A 160 9.34 3.52 5.83
N HIS A 161 8.51 3.22 6.82
CA HIS A 161 8.43 3.92 8.10
C HIS A 161 8.65 2.95 9.26
N GLY A 162 9.19 3.46 10.37
CA GLY A 162 9.52 2.65 11.54
C GLY A 162 10.52 1.56 11.22
N ASP A 163 10.25 0.35 11.69
CA ASP A 163 11.06 -0.85 11.47
C ASP A 163 10.58 -1.64 10.23
N PHE A 164 9.82 -1.02 9.32
CA PHE A 164 9.35 -1.70 8.10
C PHE A 164 10.52 -2.06 7.18
N VAL A 165 10.76 -3.36 7.00
CA VAL A 165 11.84 -3.89 6.15
C VAL A 165 11.27 -4.54 4.90
N LEU A 166 11.75 -4.09 3.73
CA LEU A 166 11.59 -4.79 2.46
C LEU A 166 12.83 -5.65 2.19
N THR A 167 12.67 -6.97 2.19
CA THR A 167 13.79 -7.90 1.94
C THR A 167 13.97 -8.16 0.45
N GLY A 168 15.15 -7.87 -0.11
CA GLY A 168 15.45 -8.14 -1.53
C GLY A 168 14.76 -7.20 -2.53
N PHE A 169 14.33 -6.02 -2.07
CA PHE A 169 13.73 -4.97 -2.88
C PHE A 169 14.75 -3.85 -3.14
N GLU A 170 15.59 -4.04 -4.16
CA GLU A 170 16.59 -3.05 -4.64
C GLU A 170 16.22 -2.42 -5.99
#